data_AF-A0AAQ4D530-F1
#
_entry.id   AF-A0AAQ4D530-F1
#
_cell.length_a   1.000
_cell.length_b   1.000
_cell.length_c   1.000
_cell.angle_alpha   90.00
_cell.angle_beta   90.00
_cell.angle_gamma   90.00
#
_symmetry.space_group_name_H-M   'P 1'
#
loop_
_entity.id
_entity.type
_entity.pdbx_description
1 polymer ?
#
loop_
_entity_poly.entity_id
_entity_poly.type
_entity_poly.pdbx_seq_one_letter_code
_entity_poly.pdbx_strand_id
1 'polypeptide(L)'
;MISSTCDDRHSAFLLDTIGLRRAVNLSTYSGLFCVVVNPYKKLPIYTEKVIELFKGKKRHEVPPHIFAVTDGSYRSMLQDREDQSILCTGESGAGKTENTKKVIQYLAYVASSKPRSSTSSAIHSLQNHSVCWDALSMLQVPCMQPPILVVKEYLLEDVKNYTFLTHGHVPVPGVDDAQEFRNTVKAMTIMGLNQEDLNCIFRVVSAVLLFGNMEFRQERNSDQATLPDNTVAQKVSHLLGLNVTEMTKAFLRPRLKVGRDHVTKAQTKEQVG
;
A
#
# COMPACT_ATOMS: atom_id res chain seq x y z
N MET A 1 6.17 -9.34 21.44
CA MET A 1 4.70 -9.50 21.36
C MET A 1 4.04 -8.23 21.87
N ILE A 2 3.26 -7.52 21.05
CA ILE A 2 2.43 -6.36 21.40
C ILE A 2 1.00 -6.89 21.37
N SER A 3 0.45 -7.27 22.53
CA SER A 3 -0.89 -7.87 22.63
C SER A 3 -1.89 -6.88 23.22
N SER A 4 -3.05 -6.73 22.56
CA SER A 4 -4.22 -5.99 23.01
C SER A 4 -5.39 -6.92 23.40
N THR A 5 -5.15 -7.90 24.25
CA THR A 5 -6.26 -8.66 24.89
C THR A 5 -6.08 -8.62 26.40
N CYS A 6 -6.95 -7.85 27.06
CA CYS A 6 -6.96 -7.68 28.51
C CYS A 6 -7.93 -8.70 29.11
N ASP A 7 -7.42 -9.57 29.99
CA ASP A 7 -8.22 -10.50 30.80
C ASP A 7 -9.01 -9.71 31.87
N ASP A 8 -10.28 -10.07 32.09
CA ASP A 8 -11.34 -9.20 32.66
C ASP A 8 -11.14 -8.75 34.12
N ARG A 9 -10.13 -9.27 34.83
CA ARG A 9 -9.78 -8.82 36.19
C ARG A 9 -8.71 -7.71 36.24
N HIS A 10 -8.03 -7.43 35.13
CA HIS A 10 -7.03 -6.34 35.02
C HIS A 10 -7.52 -5.14 34.20
N SER A 11 -8.68 -5.27 33.55
CA SER A 11 -9.24 -4.27 32.62
C SER A 11 -9.52 -2.91 33.27
N ALA A 12 -10.09 -2.90 34.49
CA ALA A 12 -10.40 -1.64 35.18
C ALA A 12 -9.14 -0.83 35.58
N PHE A 13 -8.08 -1.49 36.04
CA PHE A 13 -6.83 -0.82 36.44
C PHE A 13 -6.02 -0.32 35.23
N LEU A 14 -6.03 -1.09 34.13
CA LEU A 14 -5.42 -0.66 32.87
C LEU A 14 -6.21 0.49 32.25
N LEU A 15 -7.54 0.46 32.28
CA LEU A 15 -8.38 1.56 31.80
C LEU A 15 -8.24 2.81 32.65
N ASP A 16 -8.08 2.70 33.96
CA ASP A 16 -7.80 3.85 34.84
C ASP A 16 -6.39 4.40 34.60
N THR A 17 -5.37 3.54 34.51
CA THR A 17 -3.98 3.94 34.20
C THR A 17 -3.84 4.57 32.80
N ILE A 18 -4.55 4.05 31.80
CA ILE A 18 -4.58 4.59 30.43
C ILE A 18 -5.46 5.85 30.37
N GLY A 19 -6.58 5.86 31.09
CA GLY A 19 -7.50 6.99 31.21
C GLY A 19 -6.87 8.22 31.84
N LEU A 20 -6.05 8.03 32.88
CA LEU A 20 -5.33 9.11 33.58
C LEU A 20 -4.13 9.66 32.79
N ARG A 21 -3.57 8.90 31.83
CA ARG A 21 -2.37 9.26 31.05
C ARG A 21 -2.64 9.98 29.73
N ARG A 22 -3.89 10.41 29.49
CA ARG A 22 -4.41 10.91 28.21
C ARG A 22 -3.72 12.13 27.57
N ALA A 23 -2.68 12.71 28.15
CA ALA A 23 -2.01 13.89 27.58
C ALA A 23 -0.53 13.72 27.21
N VAL A 24 0.22 12.74 27.75
CA VAL A 24 1.71 12.79 27.65
C VAL A 24 2.37 11.47 27.22
N ASN A 25 1.81 10.30 27.54
CA ASN A 25 2.46 9.01 27.28
C ASN A 25 1.55 8.05 26.50
N LEU A 26 1.74 7.98 25.18
CA LEU A 26 0.95 7.12 24.27
C LEU A 26 1.23 5.62 24.43
N SER A 27 2.39 5.28 25.01
CA SER A 27 2.83 3.90 25.20
C SER A 27 2.95 3.61 26.69
N THR A 28 2.53 2.43 27.13
CA THR A 28 2.65 1.96 28.51
C THR A 28 2.97 0.47 28.54
N TYR A 29 3.84 0.05 29.44
CA TYR A 29 4.15 -1.36 29.63
C TYR A 29 3.09 -2.07 30.47
N SER A 30 2.71 -3.27 30.04
CA SER A 30 1.87 -4.20 30.81
C SER A 30 2.57 -5.56 30.84
N GLY A 31 3.28 -5.85 31.94
CA GLY A 31 4.11 -7.06 32.06
C GLY A 31 5.18 -7.14 30.97
N LEU A 32 5.11 -8.16 30.12
CA LEU A 32 6.01 -8.36 28.98
C LEU A 32 5.58 -7.60 27.71
N PHE A 33 4.39 -7.01 27.71
CA PHE A 33 3.79 -6.35 26.56
C PHE A 33 3.95 -4.83 26.64
N CYS A 34 3.86 -4.17 25.49
CA CYS A 34 3.70 -2.73 25.38
C CYS A 34 2.33 -2.44 24.79
N VAL A 35 1.54 -1.60 25.47
CA VAL A 35 0.25 -1.11 25.00
C VAL A 35 0.49 0.27 24.38
N VAL A 36 0.05 0.46 23.14
CA VAL A 36 0.21 1.71 22.40
C VAL A 36 -1.17 2.22 22.00
N VAL A 37 -1.49 3.46 22.35
CA VAL A 37 -2.74 4.13 21.99
C VAL A 37 -2.50 5.01 20.76
N ASN A 38 -3.33 4.84 19.72
CA ASN A 38 -3.24 5.66 18.52
C ASN A 38 -3.63 7.12 18.84
N PRO A 39 -2.73 8.11 18.64
CA PRO A 39 -3.04 9.52 18.90
C PRO A 39 -3.97 10.16 17.86
N TYR A 40 -4.22 9.51 16.72
CA TYR A 40 -4.90 10.07 15.54
C TYR A 40 -4.31 11.42 15.08
N LYS A 41 -3.08 11.73 15.49
CA LYS A 41 -2.35 12.96 15.19
C LYS A 41 -0.87 12.65 15.06
N LYS A 42 -0.19 13.32 14.13
CA LYS A 42 1.27 13.25 13.99
C LYS A 42 1.92 13.90 15.21
N LEU A 43 2.72 13.14 15.94
CA LEU A 43 3.47 13.59 17.12
C LEU A 43 4.98 13.47 16.87
N PRO A 44 5.81 14.39 17.37
CA PRO A 44 7.25 14.43 17.12
C PRO A 44 8.06 13.39 17.93
N ILE A 45 7.47 12.20 18.15
CA ILE A 45 8.05 11.11 18.97
C ILE A 45 8.79 10.06 18.14
N TYR A 46 8.78 10.16 16.81
CA TYR A 46 9.40 9.20 15.89
C TYR A 46 10.51 9.83 15.05
N THR A 47 11.34 10.67 15.66
CA THR A 47 12.48 11.35 15.01
C THR A 47 13.79 10.58 15.23
N GLU A 48 14.82 10.84 14.42
CA GLU A 48 16.15 10.24 14.58
C GLU A 48 16.78 10.56 15.95
N LYS A 49 16.55 11.77 16.46
CA LYS A 49 16.96 12.15 17.81
C LYS A 49 16.36 11.22 18.86
N VAL A 50 15.11 10.81 18.68
CA VAL A 50 14.46 9.84 19.57
C VAL A 50 15.08 8.45 19.37
N ILE A 51 15.36 8.01 18.15
CA ILE A 51 16.03 6.72 17.90
C ILE A 51 17.35 6.63 18.69
N GLU A 52 18.19 7.67 18.64
CA GLU A 52 19.46 7.72 19.39
C GLU A 52 19.27 7.69 20.91
N LEU A 53 18.18 8.27 21.45
CA LEU A 53 17.88 8.19 22.89
C LEU A 53 17.56 6.76 23.35
N PHE A 54 16.97 5.94 22.47
CA PHE A 54 16.54 4.57 22.79
C PHE A 54 17.61 3.51 22.48
N LYS A 55 18.55 3.83 21.58
CA LYS A 55 19.59 2.91 21.13
C LYS A 55 20.44 2.36 22.26
N GLY A 56 20.43 1.03 22.41
CA GLY A 56 21.22 0.31 23.40
C GLY A 56 20.79 0.51 24.85
N LYS A 57 19.62 1.13 25.09
CA LYS A 57 19.09 1.36 26.45
C LYS A 57 18.28 0.17 26.95
N LYS A 58 18.37 -0.11 28.25
CA LYS A 58 17.52 -1.12 28.89
C LYS A 58 16.10 -0.58 29.10
N ARG A 59 15.13 -1.49 29.18
CA ARG A 59 13.69 -1.17 29.30
C ARG A 59 13.32 -0.24 30.46
N HIS A 60 14.07 -0.27 31.56
CA HIS A 60 13.84 0.58 32.73
C HIS A 60 14.56 1.93 32.68
N GLU A 61 15.51 2.11 31.75
CA GLU A 61 16.29 3.35 31.59
C GLU A 61 15.56 4.40 30.74
N VAL A 62 14.53 3.98 30.00
CA VAL A 62 13.77 4.81 29.06
C VAL A 62 12.26 4.61 29.27
N PRO A 63 11.43 5.63 28.97
CA PRO A 63 9.99 5.47 29.07
C PRO A 63 9.47 4.42 28.07
N PRO A 64 8.27 3.85 28.31
CA PRO A 64 7.69 2.89 27.38
C PRO A 64 7.55 3.49 25.99
N HIS A 65 8.09 2.80 24.99
CA HIS A 65 8.05 3.22 23.59
C HIS A 65 8.25 2.02 22.67
N ILE A 66 7.77 2.12 21.43
CA ILE A 66 7.95 1.06 20.42
C ILE A 66 9.43 0.79 20.13
N PHE A 67 10.26 1.84 20.08
CA PHE A 67 11.70 1.71 19.88
C PHE A 67 12.40 0.94 21.01
N ALA A 68 11.96 1.08 22.26
CA ALA A 68 12.52 0.29 23.36
C ALA A 68 12.20 -1.22 23.22
N VAL A 69 10.99 -1.55 22.73
CA VAL A 69 10.62 -2.95 22.44
C VAL A 69 11.46 -3.49 21.29
N THR A 70 11.59 -2.72 20.21
CA THR A 70 12.39 -3.10 19.04
C THR A 70 13.88 -3.28 19.38
N ASP A 71 14.47 -2.36 20.15
CA ASP A 71 15.87 -2.44 20.59
C ASP A 71 16.11 -3.66 21.49
N GLY A 72 15.18 -3.92 22.41
CA GLY A 72 15.21 -5.11 23.25
C GLY A 72 15.22 -6.40 22.43
N SER A 73 14.29 -6.53 21.48
CA SER A 73 14.23 -7.69 20.58
C SER A 73 15.49 -7.80 19.72
N TYR A 74 15.98 -6.70 19.15
CA TYR A 74 17.19 -6.70 18.33
C TYR A 74 18.43 -7.14 19.13
N ARG A 75 18.59 -6.66 20.36
CA ARG A 75 19.70 -7.07 21.23
C ARG A 75 19.58 -8.52 21.69
N SER A 76 18.39 -8.98 22.08
CA SER A 76 18.16 -10.40 22.42
C SER A 76 18.50 -11.32 21.24
N MET A 77 18.10 -10.95 20.02
CA MET A 77 18.47 -11.69 18.81
C MET A 77 20.00 -11.85 18.65
N LEU A 78 20.76 -10.77 18.90
CA LEU A 78 22.23 -10.78 18.79
C LEU A 78 22.91 -11.54 19.93
N GLN A 79 22.36 -11.43 21.15
CA GLN A 79 22.93 -12.04 22.36
C GLN A 79 22.64 -13.54 22.41
N ASP A 80 21.38 -13.92 22.24
CA ASP A 80 20.89 -15.28 22.42
C ASP A 80 21.05 -16.11 21.13
N ARG A 81 21.31 -15.46 19.99
CA ARG A 81 21.43 -16.08 18.65
C ARG A 81 20.17 -16.82 18.21
N GLU A 82 19.01 -16.36 18.68
CA GLU A 82 17.69 -16.89 18.32
C GLU A 82 16.85 -15.83 17.60
N ASP A 83 16.11 -16.26 16.58
CA ASP A 83 15.24 -15.40 15.79
C ASP A 83 14.10 -14.81 16.65
N GLN A 84 13.83 -13.52 16.46
CA GLN A 84 12.84 -12.78 17.24
C GLN A 84 11.65 -12.34 16.39
N SER A 85 10.48 -12.25 17.02
CA SER A 85 9.26 -11.78 16.38
C SER A 85 8.58 -10.63 17.15
N ILE A 86 8.15 -9.61 16.41
CA ILE A 86 7.34 -8.51 16.93
C ILE A 86 5.95 -8.59 16.29
N LEU A 87 4.99 -9.14 17.03
CA LEU A 87 3.59 -9.18 16.64
C LEU A 87 2.87 -7.91 17.10
N CYS A 88 2.20 -7.19 16.19
CA CYS A 88 1.33 -6.05 16.51
C CYS A 88 -0.14 -6.47 16.41
N THR A 89 -0.89 -6.48 17.54
CA THR A 89 -2.33 -6.81 17.56
C THR A 89 -3.21 -5.60 17.88
N GLY A 90 -4.52 -5.71 17.61
CA GLY A 90 -5.50 -4.63 17.76
C GLY A 90 -6.64 -4.71 16.74
N GLU A 91 -7.72 -3.99 17.01
CA GLU A 91 -8.84 -3.82 16.07
C GLU A 91 -8.44 -3.04 14.79
N SER A 92 -9.35 -2.99 13.80
CA SER A 92 -9.12 -2.16 12.61
C SER A 92 -8.96 -0.69 13.01
N GLY A 93 -7.97 0.02 12.45
CA GLY A 93 -7.67 1.41 12.81
C GLY A 93 -6.84 1.61 14.09
N ALA A 94 -6.54 0.56 14.87
CA ALA A 94 -5.76 0.66 16.11
C ALA A 94 -4.29 1.10 15.93
N GLY A 95 -3.80 1.25 14.69
CA GLY A 95 -2.43 1.71 14.41
C GLY A 95 -1.39 0.59 14.23
N LYS A 96 -1.82 -0.66 14.02
CA LYS A 96 -0.92 -1.81 13.79
C LYS A 96 0.09 -1.54 12.66
N THR A 97 -0.40 -1.10 11.50
CA THR A 97 0.43 -0.84 10.31
C THR A 97 1.46 0.26 10.58
N GLU A 98 1.05 1.36 11.21
CA GLU A 98 1.95 2.46 11.56
C GLU A 98 3.03 2.04 12.56
N ASN A 99 2.66 1.25 13.57
CA ASN A 99 3.61 0.70 14.52
C ASN A 99 4.65 -0.20 13.83
N THR A 100 4.23 -1.08 12.92
CA THR A 100 5.14 -1.91 12.13
C THR A 100 6.12 -1.06 11.30
N LYS A 101 5.65 0.03 10.67
CA LYS A 101 6.52 0.98 9.96
C LYS A 101 7.59 1.57 10.89
N LYS A 102 7.24 1.89 12.14
CA LYS A 102 8.20 2.42 13.13
C LYS A 102 9.22 1.39 13.59
N VAL A 103 8.84 0.12 13.72
CA VAL A 103 9.78 -0.98 13.99
C VAL A 103 10.81 -1.08 12.87
N ILE A 104 10.36 -1.08 11.62
CA ILE A 104 11.23 -1.16 10.44
C ILE A 104 12.14 0.08 10.38
N GLN A 105 11.60 1.28 10.60
CA GLN A 105 12.37 2.53 10.64
C GLN A 105 13.52 2.46 11.66
N TYR A 106 13.24 1.95 12.86
CA TYR A 106 14.25 1.82 13.91
C TYR A 106 15.34 0.82 13.54
N LEU A 107 14.95 -0.37 13.06
CA LEU A 107 15.91 -1.41 12.65
C LEU A 107 16.77 -0.94 11.48
N ALA A 108 16.20 -0.27 10.49
CA ALA A 108 16.93 0.29 9.36
C ALA A 108 18.01 1.30 9.83
N TYR A 109 17.72 2.10 10.85
CA TYR A 109 18.68 3.05 11.40
C TYR A 109 19.78 2.36 12.23
N VAL A 110 19.40 1.44 13.13
CA VAL A 110 20.34 0.85 14.11
C VAL A 110 21.18 -0.28 13.51
N ALA A 111 20.62 -1.07 12.59
CA ALA A 111 21.31 -2.20 11.97
C ALA A 111 22.10 -1.81 10.72
N SER A 112 21.91 -0.59 10.18
CA SER A 112 22.71 -0.12 9.04
C SER A 112 24.17 0.11 9.46
N SER A 113 25.10 -0.51 8.74
CA SER A 113 26.53 -0.25 8.88
C SER A 113 26.83 1.14 8.29
N LYS A 114 27.49 2.02 9.07
CA LYS A 114 27.94 3.33 8.56
C LYS A 114 28.79 3.08 7.31
N PRO A 115 28.42 3.59 6.12
CA PRO A 115 29.25 3.42 4.95
C PRO A 115 30.59 4.12 5.19
N ARG A 116 31.70 3.41 4.93
CA ARG A 116 33.02 4.05 4.81
C ARG A 116 32.95 5.02 3.63
N SER A 117 32.96 6.31 3.93
CA SER A 117 33.18 7.48 3.04
C SER A 117 32.75 7.37 1.57
N SER A 118 31.84 8.29 1.18
CA SER A 118 31.58 8.83 -0.18
C SER A 118 30.31 8.46 -0.95
N THR A 119 29.19 8.11 -0.33
CA THR A 119 27.85 8.27 -0.98
C THR A 119 26.74 8.43 0.06
N SER A 120 26.53 9.66 0.56
CA SER A 120 25.63 9.95 1.69
C SER A 120 24.15 10.16 1.33
N SER A 121 23.72 9.86 0.10
CA SER A 121 22.39 10.31 -0.39
C SER A 121 21.32 9.22 -0.49
N ALA A 122 21.69 7.93 -0.49
CA ALA A 122 20.73 6.85 -0.76
C ALA A 122 19.93 6.42 0.49
N ILE A 123 20.58 6.32 1.66
CA ILE A 123 19.97 5.73 2.86
C ILE A 123 18.95 6.68 3.52
N HIS A 124 19.16 8.00 3.44
CA HIS A 124 18.25 9.00 4.00
C HIS A 124 16.88 9.04 3.28
N SER A 125 16.80 8.50 2.06
CA SER A 125 15.60 8.53 1.22
C SER A 125 14.56 7.46 1.57
N LEU A 126 14.99 6.35 2.18
CA LEU A 126 14.10 5.28 2.68
C LEU A 126 13.36 5.70 3.96
N GLN A 127 13.88 6.68 4.70
CA GLN A 127 13.33 7.10 6.00
C GLN A 127 12.05 7.94 5.90
N ASN A 128 11.80 8.59 4.75
CA ASN A 128 10.60 9.40 4.52
C ASN A 128 9.54 8.74 3.63
N HIS A 129 9.87 7.63 2.95
CA HIS A 129 8.92 6.91 2.10
C HIS A 129 8.90 5.43 2.45
N SER A 130 8.01 5.10 3.39
CA SER A 130 7.59 3.72 3.62
C SER A 130 6.85 3.22 2.37
N VAL A 131 7.50 2.39 1.58
CA VAL A 131 6.92 1.73 0.41
C VAL A 131 5.85 0.71 0.83
N CYS A 132 4.85 0.58 -0.06
CA CYS A 132 3.79 -0.42 -0.12
C CYS A 132 2.83 -0.51 1.07
N TRP A 133 1.82 0.37 1.06
CA TRP A 133 0.48 -0.03 1.48
C TRP A 133 -0.55 0.45 0.45
N ASP A 134 -1.37 -0.52 0.02
CA ASP A 134 -2.51 -0.49 -0.89
C ASP A 134 -2.22 -0.20 -2.36
N ALA A 135 -2.07 -1.28 -3.14
CA ALA A 135 -2.21 -1.27 -4.60
C ALA A 135 -3.57 -0.72 -5.06
N LEU A 136 -4.54 -0.58 -4.15
CA LEU A 136 -5.84 0.06 -4.38
C LEU A 136 -5.80 1.58 -4.24
N SER A 137 -4.83 2.16 -3.52
CA SER A 137 -4.65 3.63 -3.41
C SER A 137 -3.93 4.24 -4.62
N MET A 138 -3.20 3.43 -5.39
CA MET A 138 -2.57 3.86 -6.64
C MET A 138 -3.58 4.11 -7.78
N LEU A 139 -4.83 3.66 -7.61
CA LEU A 139 -5.91 3.79 -8.60
C LEU A 139 -6.69 5.11 -8.49
N GLN A 140 -6.33 6.00 -7.56
CA GLN A 140 -7.07 7.23 -7.31
C GLN A 140 -6.26 8.50 -7.64
N VAL A 141 -5.59 8.51 -8.79
CA VAL A 141 -5.04 9.75 -9.35
C VAL A 141 -5.46 9.96 -10.81
N PRO A 142 -6.67 10.50 -11.03
CA PRO A 142 -6.92 11.23 -12.27
C PRO A 142 -7.11 12.73 -12.06
N CYS A 143 -6.74 13.29 -10.90
CA CYS A 143 -6.75 14.73 -10.70
C CYS A 143 -5.35 15.36 -10.62
N MET A 144 -5.09 16.25 -11.59
CA MET A 144 -4.06 17.30 -11.63
C MET A 144 -2.62 16.90 -12.03
N GLN A 145 -2.43 16.94 -13.35
CA GLN A 145 -1.21 17.23 -14.12
C GLN A 145 0.07 16.49 -13.71
N PRO A 146 0.20 15.21 -14.07
CA PRO A 146 1.51 14.75 -14.53
C PRO A 146 1.88 15.60 -15.77
N PRO A 147 3.18 15.82 -16.07
CA PRO A 147 3.58 16.67 -17.19
C PRO A 147 2.79 16.25 -18.43
N ILE A 148 2.26 17.21 -19.20
CA ILE A 148 1.27 17.04 -20.30
C ILE A 148 1.55 15.85 -21.24
N LEU A 149 2.81 15.43 -21.34
CA LEU A 149 3.29 14.25 -22.06
C LEU A 149 2.79 12.90 -21.49
N VAL A 150 2.72 12.74 -20.17
CA VAL A 150 2.39 11.49 -19.46
C VAL A 150 0.91 11.10 -19.63
N VAL A 151 0.00 12.08 -19.62
CA VAL A 151 -1.44 11.84 -19.82
C VAL A 151 -1.73 11.28 -21.21
N LYS A 152 -1.04 11.82 -22.23
CA LYS A 152 -1.21 11.39 -23.61
C LYS A 152 -0.60 10.03 -23.88
N GLU A 153 0.55 9.72 -23.26
CA GLU A 153 1.21 8.43 -23.43
C GLU A 153 0.39 7.25 -22.87
N TYR A 154 -0.32 7.47 -21.76
CA TYR A 154 -1.14 6.43 -21.13
C TYR A 154 -2.63 6.51 -21.46
N LEU A 155 -3.06 7.39 -22.36
CA LEU A 155 -4.46 7.53 -22.78
C LEU A 155 -5.41 7.77 -21.59
N LEU A 156 -4.93 8.50 -20.58
CA LEU A 156 -5.70 8.79 -19.36
C LEU A 156 -6.73 9.90 -19.62
N GLU A 157 -7.94 9.71 -19.09
CA GLU A 157 -9.06 10.63 -19.17
C GLU A 157 -9.37 11.27 -17.80
N ASP A 158 -10.39 12.13 -17.74
CA ASP A 158 -10.87 12.69 -16.48
C ASP A 158 -11.40 11.57 -15.57
N VAL A 159 -11.23 11.72 -14.25
CA VAL A 159 -11.71 10.81 -13.20
C VAL A 159 -13.14 10.34 -13.47
N LYS A 160 -14.00 11.28 -13.88
CA LYS A 160 -15.43 11.05 -14.06
C LYS A 160 -15.76 10.12 -15.23
N ASN A 161 -14.81 9.93 -16.16
CA ASN A 161 -15.01 9.10 -17.33
C ASN A 161 -14.76 7.61 -17.05
N TYR A 162 -14.31 7.24 -15.85
CA TYR A 162 -13.99 5.85 -15.52
C TYR A 162 -15.10 5.19 -14.68
N THR A 163 -15.73 4.14 -15.23
CA THR A 163 -16.82 3.40 -14.55
C THR A 163 -16.38 2.78 -13.23
N PHE A 164 -15.12 2.32 -13.15
CA PHE A 164 -14.57 1.74 -11.93
C PHE A 164 -14.41 2.76 -10.78
N LEU A 165 -14.46 4.07 -11.08
CA LEU A 165 -14.41 5.14 -10.10
C LEU A 165 -15.83 5.62 -9.75
N THR A 166 -16.60 4.74 -9.12
CA THR A 166 -18.04 4.91 -8.84
C THR A 166 -18.41 6.17 -8.04
N HIS A 167 -17.52 6.65 -7.17
CA HIS A 167 -17.75 7.84 -6.34
C HIS A 167 -16.93 9.05 -6.84
N GLY A 168 -16.33 8.95 -8.03
CA GLY A 168 -15.44 9.96 -8.57
C GLY A 168 -14.25 10.23 -7.64
N HIS A 169 -13.85 11.50 -7.57
CA HIS A 169 -12.74 11.94 -6.72
C HIS A 169 -13.23 12.25 -5.30
N VAL A 170 -12.93 11.34 -4.37
CA VAL A 170 -13.16 11.54 -2.93
C VAL A 170 -11.82 11.91 -2.28
N PRO A 171 -11.61 13.17 -1.83
CA PRO A 171 -10.37 13.58 -1.21
C PRO A 171 -10.22 12.98 0.18
N VAL A 172 -9.01 12.55 0.52
CA VAL A 172 -8.69 12.06 1.87
C VAL A 172 -8.22 13.24 2.74
N PRO A 173 -8.83 13.48 3.92
CA PRO A 173 -8.45 14.61 4.77
C PRO A 173 -6.97 14.58 5.17
N GLY A 174 -6.25 15.67 4.87
CA GLY A 174 -4.85 15.84 5.25
C GLY A 174 -3.84 15.08 4.37
N VAL A 175 -4.28 14.56 3.23
CA VAL A 175 -3.45 13.89 2.22
C VAL A 175 -3.45 14.72 0.93
N ASP A 176 -2.27 14.91 0.35
CA ASP A 176 -2.07 15.50 -0.98
C ASP A 176 -1.69 14.37 -1.95
N ASP A 177 -2.64 13.95 -2.79
CA ASP A 177 -2.46 12.83 -3.71
C ASP A 177 -1.33 13.07 -4.72
N ALA A 178 -1.09 14.32 -5.12
CA ALA A 178 0.01 14.64 -6.02
C ALA A 178 1.36 14.49 -5.32
N GLN A 179 1.43 14.87 -4.04
CA GLN A 179 2.61 14.61 -3.24
C GLN A 179 2.82 13.10 -3.01
N GLU A 180 1.77 12.36 -2.65
CA GLU A 180 1.83 10.91 -2.43
C GLU A 180 2.22 10.12 -3.69
N PHE A 181 1.79 10.57 -4.86
CA PHE A 181 2.24 10.01 -6.13
C PHE A 181 3.75 10.20 -6.32
N ARG A 182 4.26 11.44 -6.18
CA ARG A 182 5.70 11.74 -6.32
C ARG A 182 6.54 10.94 -5.32
N ASN A 183 6.05 10.84 -4.09
CA ASN A 183 6.62 10.07 -3.00
C ASN A 183 6.75 8.59 -3.38
N THR A 184 5.70 8.02 -3.96
CA THR A 184 5.65 6.60 -4.35
C THR A 184 6.55 6.32 -5.55
N VAL A 185 6.55 7.17 -6.58
CA VAL A 185 7.46 7.04 -7.73
C VAL A 185 8.92 7.08 -7.29
N LYS A 186 9.26 8.02 -6.41
CA LYS A 186 10.59 8.11 -5.83
C LYS A 186 10.96 6.84 -5.07
N ALA A 187 10.04 6.29 -4.28
CA ALA A 187 10.26 5.05 -3.55
C ALA A 187 10.49 3.85 -4.49
N MET A 188 9.73 3.74 -5.58
CA MET A 188 9.94 2.72 -6.60
C MET A 188 11.32 2.82 -7.25
N THR A 189 11.78 4.03 -7.57
CA THR A 189 13.14 4.26 -8.08
C THR A 189 14.22 3.86 -7.07
N ILE A 190 14.02 4.17 -5.78
CA ILE A 190 14.94 3.77 -4.70
C ILE A 190 15.01 2.23 -4.58
N MET A 191 13.89 1.55 -4.81
CA MET A 191 13.82 0.08 -4.83
C MET A 191 14.44 -0.55 -6.09
N GLY A 192 14.95 0.26 -7.02
CA GLY A 192 15.66 -0.20 -8.22
C GLY A 192 14.77 -0.36 -9.44
N LEU A 193 13.52 0.10 -9.42
CA LEU A 193 12.66 0.13 -10.60
C LEU A 193 13.09 1.27 -11.52
N ASN A 194 13.43 0.93 -12.75
CA ASN A 194 13.85 1.90 -13.74
C ASN A 194 12.63 2.56 -14.41
N GLN A 195 12.87 3.51 -15.31
CA GLN A 195 11.77 4.23 -15.98
C GLN A 195 10.93 3.31 -16.89
N GLU A 196 11.52 2.27 -17.47
CA GLU A 196 10.81 1.32 -18.32
C GLU A 196 9.85 0.45 -17.50
N ASP A 197 10.27 0.00 -16.31
CA ASP A 197 9.43 -0.73 -15.37
C ASP A 197 8.25 0.13 -14.91
N LEU A 198 8.52 1.39 -14.53
CA LEU A 198 7.50 2.36 -14.15
C LEU A 198 6.50 2.59 -15.29
N ASN A 199 6.98 2.74 -16.53
CA ASN A 199 6.13 2.90 -17.70
C ASN A 199 5.25 1.67 -17.91
N CYS A 200 5.77 0.46 -17.72
CA CYS A 200 4.98 -0.78 -17.80
C CYS A 200 3.88 -0.82 -16.72
N ILE A 201 4.22 -0.48 -15.47
CA ILE A 201 3.26 -0.41 -14.37
C ILE A 201 2.12 0.57 -14.70
N PHE A 202 2.46 1.79 -15.15
CA PHE A 202 1.45 2.80 -15.47
C PHE A 202 0.58 2.43 -16.67
N ARG A 203 1.14 1.75 -17.69
CA ARG A 203 0.36 1.21 -18.82
C ARG A 203 -0.67 0.20 -18.35
N VAL A 204 -0.27 -0.72 -17.47
CA VAL A 204 -1.19 -1.73 -16.93
C VAL A 204 -2.29 -1.07 -16.09
N VAL A 205 -1.95 -0.12 -15.21
CA VAL A 205 -2.94 0.61 -14.39
C VAL A 205 -3.94 1.37 -15.27
N SER A 206 -3.47 2.07 -16.31
CA SER A 206 -4.35 2.77 -17.26
C SER A 206 -5.26 1.79 -18.02
N ALA A 207 -4.70 0.67 -18.50
CA ALA A 207 -5.49 -0.36 -19.17
C ALA A 207 -6.58 -0.94 -18.26
N VAL A 208 -6.28 -1.19 -16.98
CA VAL A 208 -7.27 -1.65 -15.98
C VAL A 208 -8.41 -0.64 -15.82
N LEU A 209 -8.11 0.67 -15.75
CA LEU A 209 -9.14 1.69 -15.68
C LEU A 209 -10.01 1.74 -16.96
N LEU A 210 -9.37 1.66 -18.14
CA LEU A 210 -10.07 1.65 -19.42
C LEU A 210 -10.91 0.39 -19.64
N PHE A 211 -10.51 -0.77 -19.12
CA PHE A 211 -11.32 -1.99 -19.19
C PHE A 211 -12.71 -1.79 -18.59
N GLY A 212 -12.83 -1.00 -17.52
CA GLY A 212 -14.12 -0.67 -16.90
C GLY A 212 -15.06 0.14 -17.80
N ASN A 213 -14.54 0.75 -18.86
CA ASN A 213 -15.31 1.54 -19.80
C ASN A 213 -15.76 0.75 -21.04
N MET A 214 -15.45 -0.55 -21.12
CA MET A 214 -15.91 -1.39 -22.23
C MET A 214 -17.42 -1.68 -22.10
N GLU A 215 -18.21 -1.22 -23.07
CA GLU A 215 -19.66 -1.45 -23.08
C GLU A 215 -20.04 -2.65 -23.95
N PHE A 216 -20.44 -3.75 -23.31
CA PHE A 216 -21.02 -4.90 -23.99
C PHE A 216 -22.54 -4.78 -24.09
N ARG A 217 -23.10 -5.12 -25.26
CA ARG A 217 -24.55 -5.13 -25.51
C ARG A 217 -25.02 -6.48 -26.02
N GLN A 218 -26.24 -6.85 -25.66
CA GLN A 218 -26.90 -8.04 -26.22
C GLN A 218 -27.31 -7.77 -27.67
N GLU A 219 -27.13 -8.76 -28.53
CA GLU A 219 -27.59 -8.72 -29.91
C GLU A 219 -29.13 -8.78 -30.00
N ARG A 220 -29.75 -8.18 -31.03
CA ARG A 220 -31.22 -8.13 -31.13
C ARG A 220 -31.87 -9.49 -31.37
N ASN A 221 -31.17 -10.38 -32.06
CA ASN A 221 -31.71 -11.66 -32.53
C ASN A 221 -31.07 -12.87 -31.80
N SER A 222 -30.23 -12.63 -30.79
CA SER A 222 -29.50 -13.66 -30.07
C SER A 222 -29.08 -13.16 -28.68
N ASP A 223 -28.94 -14.06 -27.72
CA ASP A 223 -28.42 -13.72 -26.38
C ASP A 223 -26.91 -13.44 -26.35
N GLN A 224 -26.26 -13.38 -27.50
CA GLN A 224 -24.82 -13.14 -27.61
C GLN A 224 -24.46 -11.69 -27.27
N ALA A 225 -23.34 -11.53 -26.58
CA ALA A 225 -22.72 -10.24 -26.38
C ALA A 225 -22.10 -9.72 -27.69
N THR A 226 -22.13 -8.42 -27.84
CA THR A 226 -21.48 -7.64 -28.90
C THR A 226 -20.77 -6.45 -28.29
N LEU A 227 -19.69 -6.02 -28.94
CA LEU A 227 -18.96 -4.79 -28.57
C LEU A 227 -19.19 -3.76 -29.69
N PRO A 228 -20.23 -2.92 -29.59
CA PRO A 228 -20.61 -1.99 -30.66
C PRO A 228 -19.58 -0.87 -30.86
N ASP A 229 -18.99 -0.38 -29.77
CA ASP A 229 -17.91 0.59 -29.79
C ASP A 229 -16.61 -0.10 -29.36
N ASN A 230 -15.66 -0.21 -30.30
CA ASN A 230 -14.36 -0.82 -30.04
C ASN A 230 -13.27 0.20 -29.72
N THR A 231 -13.57 1.50 -29.59
CA THR A 231 -12.57 2.54 -29.30
C THR A 231 -11.81 2.27 -28.01
N VAL A 232 -12.52 1.89 -26.94
CA VAL A 232 -11.90 1.52 -25.65
C VAL A 232 -11.03 0.26 -25.80
N ALA A 233 -11.52 -0.75 -26.52
CA ALA A 233 -10.74 -1.95 -26.82
C ALA A 233 -9.47 -1.66 -27.62
N GLN A 234 -9.52 -0.70 -28.55
CA GLN A 234 -8.35 -0.24 -29.30
C GLN A 234 -7.33 0.44 -28.39
N LYS A 235 -7.77 1.34 -27.50
CA LYS A 235 -6.91 2.00 -26.51
C LYS A 235 -6.21 0.99 -25.60
N VAL A 236 -6.98 0.05 -25.03
CA VAL A 236 -6.45 -1.01 -24.16
C VAL A 236 -5.45 -1.91 -24.89
N SER A 237 -5.79 -2.34 -26.11
CA SER A 237 -4.91 -3.18 -26.92
C SER A 237 -3.59 -2.48 -27.27
N HIS A 238 -3.64 -1.17 -27.54
CA HIS A 238 -2.44 -0.36 -27.78
C HIS A 238 -1.53 -0.31 -26.55
N LEU A 239 -2.10 -0.09 -25.36
CA LEU A 239 -1.35 -0.02 -24.09
C LEU A 239 -0.69 -1.36 -23.71
N LEU A 240 -1.40 -2.47 -23.94
CA LEU A 240 -0.95 -3.81 -23.58
C LEU A 240 -0.16 -4.53 -24.69
N GLY A 241 -0.05 -3.94 -25.89
CA GLY A 241 0.59 -4.57 -27.03
C GLY A 241 -0.17 -5.79 -27.57
N LEU A 242 -1.50 -5.80 -27.44
CA LEU A 242 -2.37 -6.89 -27.88
C LEU A 242 -2.99 -6.59 -29.24
N ASN A 243 -3.43 -7.63 -29.95
CA ASN A 243 -4.24 -7.48 -31.15
C ASN A 243 -5.71 -7.27 -30.77
N VAL A 244 -6.29 -6.15 -31.20
CA VAL A 244 -7.68 -5.76 -30.87
C VAL A 244 -8.69 -6.83 -31.30
N THR A 245 -8.50 -7.41 -32.48
CA THR A 245 -9.42 -8.41 -33.05
C THR A 245 -9.37 -9.71 -32.24
N GLU A 246 -8.17 -10.18 -31.91
CA GLU A 246 -7.99 -11.39 -31.09
C GLU A 246 -8.49 -11.16 -29.66
N MET A 247 -8.25 -9.99 -29.08
CA MET A 247 -8.74 -9.63 -27.75
C MET A 247 -10.27 -9.57 -27.72
N THR A 248 -10.90 -8.87 -28.66
CA THR A 248 -12.36 -8.75 -28.74
C THR A 248 -13.01 -10.12 -28.97
N LYS A 249 -12.41 -10.94 -29.84
CA LYS A 249 -12.83 -12.32 -30.07
C LYS A 249 -12.68 -13.17 -28.81
N ALA A 250 -11.61 -13.00 -28.03
CA ALA A 250 -11.41 -13.72 -26.78
C ALA A 250 -12.47 -13.37 -25.73
N PHE A 251 -12.92 -12.11 -25.65
CA PHE A 251 -14.03 -11.72 -24.78
C PHE A 251 -15.38 -12.28 -25.24
N LEU A 252 -15.72 -12.11 -26.52
CA LEU A 252 -17.06 -12.46 -27.01
C LEU A 252 -17.22 -13.96 -27.29
N ARG A 253 -16.15 -14.63 -27.73
CA ARG A 253 -16.12 -16.03 -28.19
C ARG A 253 -14.83 -16.73 -27.73
N PRO A 254 -14.62 -16.89 -26.41
CA PRO A 254 -13.45 -17.59 -25.88
C PRO A 254 -13.38 -19.03 -26.39
N ARG A 255 -12.16 -19.48 -26.69
CA ARG A 255 -11.84 -20.86 -27.02
C ARG A 255 -11.49 -21.60 -25.74
N LEU A 256 -12.42 -22.39 -25.23
CA LEU A 256 -12.31 -23.14 -23.99
C LEU A 256 -11.81 -24.55 -24.26
N LYS A 257 -10.95 -25.09 -23.38
CA LYS A 257 -10.54 -26.49 -23.43
C LYS A 257 -11.44 -27.30 -22.50
N VAL A 258 -12.14 -28.29 -23.04
CA VAL A 258 -13.03 -29.18 -22.29
C VAL A 258 -12.55 -30.61 -22.49
N GLY A 259 -11.91 -31.18 -21.47
CA GLY A 259 -11.26 -32.49 -21.59
C GLY A 259 -10.12 -32.47 -22.63
N ARG A 260 -10.29 -33.27 -23.69
CA ARG A 260 -9.34 -33.35 -24.82
C ARG A 260 -9.67 -32.39 -25.97
N ASP A 261 -10.87 -31.82 -25.97
CA ASP A 261 -11.39 -31.01 -27.08
C ASP A 261 -11.32 -29.50 -26.79
N HIS A 262 -11.32 -28.71 -27.86
CA HIS A 262 -11.44 -27.25 -27.78
C HIS A 262 -12.80 -26.81 -28.34
N VAL A 263 -13.57 -26.11 -27.51
CA VAL A 263 -14.90 -25.61 -27.85
C VAL A 263 -14.87 -24.09 -27.88
N THR A 264 -15.40 -23.49 -28.93
CA THR A 264 -15.61 -22.03 -28.99
C THR A 264 -17.04 -21.73 -28.60
N LYS A 265 -17.24 -20.95 -27.53
CA LYS A 265 -18.57 -20.62 -27.01
C LYS A 265 -18.78 -19.11 -27.01
N ALA A 266 -19.83 -18.65 -27.67
CA ALA A 266 -20.26 -17.26 -27.57
C ALA A 266 -20.78 -16.96 -26.16
N GLN A 267 -20.39 -15.82 -25.61
CA GLN A 267 -20.78 -15.38 -24.26
C GLN A 267 -22.04 -14.51 -24.32
N THR A 268 -22.83 -14.51 -23.25
CA THR A 268 -23.91 -13.54 -23.04
C THR A 268 -23.37 -12.23 -22.48
N LYS A 269 -24.18 -11.17 -22.49
CA LYS A 269 -23.77 -9.86 -21.97
C LYS A 269 -23.29 -9.95 -20.51
N GLU A 270 -24.01 -10.70 -19.68
CA GLU A 270 -23.75 -10.89 -18.25
C GLU A 270 -22.53 -11.76 -17.97
N GLN A 271 -22.08 -12.53 -18.95
CA GLN A 271 -20.87 -13.35 -18.83
C GLN A 271 -19.60 -12.56 -19.16
N VAL A 272 -19.71 -11.46 -19.90
CA VAL A 272 -18.57 -10.65 -20.34
C VAL A 272 -18.41 -9.37 -19.51
N GLY A 273 -19.51 -8.74 -19.10
CA GLY A 273 -19.51 -7.52 -18.26
C GLY A 273 -19.76 -7.83 -16.79
#